data_AF-A0A2H3E956-F1
#
_entry.id   AF-A0A2H3E956-F1
#
_cell.length_a   1.000
_cell.length_b   1.000
_cell.length_c   1.000
_cell.angle_alpha   90.00
_cell.angle_beta   90.00
_cell.angle_gamma   90.00
#
_symmetry.space_group_name_H-M   'P 1'
#
loop_
_entity.id
_entity.type
_entity.pdbx_description
1 polymer ?
#
loop_
_entity_poly.entity_id
_entity_poly.type
_entity_poly.pdbx_seq_one_letter_code
_entity_poly.pdbx_strand_id
1 'polypeptide(L)'
;MPVDKQIQLTIKLNIIHYNLAGVVYYRDAHYTARFVDTDGCVWYNDGLTLGRRAQLEGFIHNMDMMKDRANKSCDILIYRRT
;
A
#
# COMPACT_ATOMS: atom_id res chain seq x y z
N MET A 1 7.30 -12.57 3.73
CA MET A 1 6.30 -12.39 4.81
C MET A 1 5.19 -11.50 4.26
N PRO A 2 3.93 -11.68 4.65
CA PRO A 2 2.83 -10.81 4.21
C PRO A 2 3.01 -9.39 4.78
N VAL A 3 2.43 -8.39 4.11
CA VAL A 3 2.34 -7.03 4.67
C VAL A 3 1.36 -7.03 5.85
N ASP A 4 1.77 -6.45 6.97
CA ASP A 4 0.87 -6.21 8.09
C ASP A 4 -0.17 -5.14 7.71
N LYS A 5 -1.45 -5.52 7.67
CA LYS A 5 -2.53 -4.59 7.30
C LYS A 5 -2.79 -3.54 8.38
N GLN A 6 -2.40 -3.84 9.61
CA GLN A 6 -2.51 -2.97 10.76
C GLN A 6 -1.25 -3.12 11.62
N ILE A 7 -0.74 -2.01 12.12
CA ILE A 7 0.35 -1.98 13.09
C ILE A 7 -0.04 -1.14 14.28
N GLN A 8 0.63 -1.39 15.40
CA GLN A 8 0.49 -0.62 16.62
C GLN A 8 1.85 -0.07 17.00
N LEU A 9 1.90 1.23 17.31
CA LEU A 9 3.09 1.87 17.82
C LEU A 9 2.82 2.39 19.22
N THR A 10 3.67 2.01 20.17
CA THR A 10 3.64 2.54 21.53
C THR A 10 4.46 3.82 21.57
N ILE A 11 3.80 4.96 21.79
CA ILE A 11 4.47 6.26 21.96
C ILE A 11 4.24 6.73 23.38
N LYS A 12 5.32 6.79 24.16
CA LYS A 12 5.30 7.00 25.61
C LYS A 12 4.49 5.90 26.32
N LEU A 13 3.23 6.20 26.66
CA LEU A 13 2.28 5.29 27.32
C LEU A 13 0.99 5.09 26.52
N ASN A 14 0.92 5.67 25.31
CA ASN A 14 -0.25 5.55 24.44
C ASN A 14 0.02 4.52 23.35
N ILE A 15 -0.94 3.62 23.13
CA ILE A 15 -0.96 2.75 21.96
C ILE A 15 -1.66 3.52 20.84
N ILE A 16 -0.97 3.69 19.72
CA ILE A 16 -1.52 4.34 18.53
C ILE A 16 -1.65 3.30 17.44
N HIS A 17 -2.85 3.20 16.88
CA HIS A 17 -3.20 2.28 15.81
C HIS A 17 -2.99 2.93 14.45
N TYR A 18 -2.48 2.14 13.52
CA TYR A 18 -2.34 2.55 12.13
C TYR A 18 -2.82 1.45 11.21
N ASN A 19 -3.51 1.85 10.14
CA ASN A 19 -3.90 0.97 9.05
C ASN A 19 -2.98 1.19 7.85
N LEU A 20 -2.70 0.12 7.11
CA LEU A 20 -1.98 0.22 5.83
C LEU A 20 -2.78 1.12 4.88
N ALA A 21 -2.13 2.19 4.43
CA ALA A 21 -2.70 3.19 3.53
C ALA A 21 -2.09 3.12 2.13
N GLY A 22 -0.94 2.47 1.98
CA GLY A 22 -0.36 2.23 0.67
C GLY A 22 0.94 1.46 0.70
N VAL A 23 1.35 1.04 -0.49
CA VAL A 23 2.60 0.33 -0.75
C VAL A 23 3.22 0.95 -2.00
N VAL A 24 4.51 1.24 -1.94
CA VAL A 24 5.31 1.60 -3.10
C VAL A 24 6.19 0.42 -3.45
N TYR A 25 6.22 0.07 -4.73
CA TYR A 25 6.99 -1.02 -5.28
C TYR A 25 8.12 -0.46 -6.13
N TYR A 26 9.27 -1.13 -6.13
CA TYR A 26 10.44 -0.71 -6.89
C TYR A 26 11.08 -1.87 -7.64
N ARG A 27 11.41 -1.61 -8.90
CA ARG A 27 12.33 -2.42 -9.71
C ARG A 27 12.81 -1.58 -10.90
N ASP A 28 14.07 -1.75 -11.30
CA ASP A 28 14.63 -1.17 -12.53
C ASP A 28 14.38 0.34 -12.70
N ALA A 29 14.65 1.13 -11.65
CA ALA A 29 14.47 2.58 -11.63
C ALA A 29 13.03 3.07 -11.86
N HIS A 30 12.02 2.20 -11.71
CA HIS A 30 10.62 2.54 -11.92
C HIS A 30 9.76 2.16 -10.72
N TYR A 31 9.19 3.18 -10.08
CA TYR A 31 8.26 3.03 -8.97
C TYR A 31 6.82 2.85 -9.47
N THR A 32 6.09 1.97 -8.79
CA THR A 32 4.62 1.86 -8.89
C THR A 32 4.04 1.91 -7.49
N ALA A 33 2.75 2.20 -7.37
CA ALA A 33 2.11 2.34 -6.06
C ALA A 33 0.74 1.70 -6.04
N ARG A 34 0.39 1.16 -4.86
CA ARG A 34 -0.99 0.90 -4.47
C ARG A 34 -1.34 1.76 -3.27
N PHE A 35 -2.54 2.30 -3.23
CA PHE A 35 -3.07 3.00 -2.06
C PHE A 35 -4.44 2.46 -1.69
N VAL A 36 -4.76 2.56 -0.40
CA VAL A 36 -5.98 2.05 0.21
C VAL A 36 -6.81 3.23 0.68
N ASP A 37 -8.03 3.34 0.18
CA ASP A 37 -8.94 4.39 0.61
C ASP A 37 -9.63 4.07 1.95
N THR A 38 -10.60 4.89 2.35
CA THR A 38 -11.34 4.70 3.62
C THR A 38 -12.28 3.51 3.59
N ASP A 39 -12.68 3.04 2.41
CA ASP A 39 -13.58 1.90 2.23
C ASP A 39 -12.81 0.58 2.06
N GLY A 40 -11.47 0.64 2.12
CA GLY A 40 -10.59 -0.51 1.97
C GLY A 40 -10.36 -0.93 0.52
N CYS A 41 -10.78 -0.10 -0.45
CA CYS A 41 -10.51 -0.32 -1.86
C CYS A 41 -9.04 -0.01 -2.17
N VAL A 42 -8.43 -0.86 -2.98
CA VAL A 42 -7.04 -0.78 -3.40
C VAL A 42 -6.97 -0.23 -4.81
N TRP A 43 -6.19 0.83 -4.96
CA TRP A 43 -6.02 1.56 -6.20
C TRP A 43 -4.56 1.51 -6.65
N TYR A 44 -4.31 1.08 -7.88
CA TYR A 44 -2.97 1.00 -8.48
C TYR A 44 -2.65 2.21 -9.35
N ASN A 45 -1.44 2.74 -9.22
CA ASN A 45 -0.87 3.74 -10.10
C ASN A 45 0.55 3.35 -10.54
N ASP A 46 0.77 3.37 -11.85
CA ASP A 46 2.04 3.06 -12.51
C ASP A 46 2.95 4.30 -12.69
N GLY A 47 2.40 5.50 -12.50
CA GLY A 47 3.07 6.79 -12.70
C GLY A 47 3.37 7.14 -14.16
N LEU A 48 3.78 6.16 -14.97
CA LEU A 48 4.10 6.29 -16.39
C LEU A 48 2.87 6.04 -17.27
N THR A 49 2.36 4.80 -17.29
CA THR A 49 1.27 4.42 -18.21
C THR A 49 -0.07 5.06 -17.81
N LEU A 50 -0.32 5.18 -16.51
CA LEU A 50 -1.58 5.70 -15.98
C LEU A 50 -1.55 7.21 -15.70
N GLY A 51 -0.35 7.81 -15.61
CA GLY A 51 -0.16 9.21 -15.24
C GLY A 51 -0.88 9.57 -13.93
N ARG A 52 -1.88 10.46 -14.03
CA ARG A 52 -2.67 10.95 -12.87
C ARG A 52 -3.85 10.05 -12.48
N ARG A 53 -4.07 8.95 -13.19
CA ARG A 53 -5.20 8.04 -12.93
C ARG A 53 -4.73 6.85 -12.10
N ALA A 54 -5.61 6.37 -11.25
CA ALA A 54 -5.44 5.11 -10.56
C ALA A 54 -6.53 4.12 -11.01
N GLN A 55 -6.23 2.84 -10.93
CA GLN A 55 -7.16 1.77 -11.30
C GLN A 55 -7.55 0.97 -10.06
N LEU A 56 -8.85 0.80 -9.85
CA LEU A 56 -9.37 -0.08 -8.80
C LEU A 56 -8.95 -1.53 -9.11
N GLU A 57 -8.36 -2.21 -8.13
CA GLU A 57 -7.96 -3.61 -8.26
C GLU A 57 -8.75 -4.54 -7.35
N GLY A 58 -9.42 -4.02 -6.33
CA GLY A 58 -10.25 -4.79 -5.41
C GLY A 58 -10.16 -4.27 -3.98
N PHE A 59 -10.32 -5.16 -3.02
CA PHE A 59 -10.29 -4.84 -1.60
C PHE A 59 -9.04 -5.37 -0.93
N ILE A 60 -8.52 -4.63 0.07
CA ILE A 60 -7.28 -4.95 0.78
C ILE A 60 -7.28 -6.35 1.42
N HIS A 61 -8.44 -6.88 1.78
CA HIS A 61 -8.54 -8.22 2.38
C HIS A 61 -8.28 -9.35 1.38
N ASN A 62 -8.48 -9.10 0.07
CA ASN A 62 -8.34 -10.09 -1.01
C ASN A 62 -7.09 -9.89 -1.87
N MET A 63 -6.26 -8.90 -1.55
CA MET A 63 -5.12 -8.48 -2.38
C MET A 63 -3.79 -8.86 -1.74
N ASP A 64 -2.87 -9.40 -2.56
CA ASP A 64 -1.47 -9.51 -2.18
C ASP A 64 -0.77 -8.15 -2.37
N MET A 65 -0.43 -7.53 -1.24
CA MET A 65 0.23 -6.23 -1.22
C MET A 65 1.76 -6.34 -1.34
N MET A 66 2.34 -7.56 -1.34
CA MET A 66 3.79 -7.74 -1.41
C MET A 66 4.38 -7.51 -2.80
N LYS A 67 3.56 -7.65 -3.85
CA LYS A 67 4.01 -7.48 -5.22
C LYS A 67 3.01 -6.75 -6.10
N ASP A 68 3.49 -5.92 -7.01
CA ASP A 68 2.64 -5.27 -8.00
C ASP A 68 2.29 -6.19 -9.19
N ARG A 69 1.55 -5.65 -10.16
CA ARG A 69 1.16 -6.36 -11.41
C ARG A 69 2.35 -6.86 -12.23
N ALA A 70 3.49 -6.19 -12.14
CA ALA A 70 4.72 -6.54 -12.82
C ALA A 70 5.65 -7.38 -11.93
N ASN A 71 5.15 -7.92 -10.82
CA ASN A 71 5.90 -8.74 -9.86
C ASN A 71 7.07 -7.96 -9.21
N LYS A 72 6.98 -6.62 -9.13
CA LYS A 72 7.92 -5.77 -8.38
C LYS A 72 7.68 -5.96 -6.90
N SER A 73 8.76 -6.07 -6.12
CA SER A 73 8.66 -6.25 -4.67
C SER A 73 8.25 -4.95 -3.98
N CYS A 74 7.48 -5.08 -2.90
CA CYS A 74 7.22 -4.01 -1.95
C CYS A 74 8.55 -3.43 -1.43
N ASP A 75 8.67 -2.10 -1.46
CA ASP A 75 9.85 -1.36 -1.02
C ASP A 75 9.50 -0.42 0.15
N ILE A 76 8.37 0.30 0.05
CA ILE A 76 7.92 1.24 1.08
C ILE A 76 6.49 0.91 1.50
N LEU A 77 6.25 0.87 2.81
CA LEU A 77 4.93 0.76 3.41
C LEU A 77 4.49 2.10 3.98
N ILE A 78 3.28 2.52 3.67
CA ILE A 78 2.69 3.76 4.16
C ILE A 78 1.53 3.40 5.08
N TYR A 79 1.58 3.89 6.31
CA TYR A 79 0.57 3.65 7.34
C TYR A 79 -0.12 4.97 7.72
N ARG A 80 -1.45 4.95 7.78
CA ARG A 80 -2.28 6.08 8.23
C ARG A 80 -2.78 5.79 9.63
N ARG A 81 -2.58 6.76 10.52
CA ARG A 81 -3.12 6.73 11.89
C ARG A 81 -4.65 6.66 11.86
N THR A 82 -5.23 5.82 12.71
CA THR A 82 -6.68 5.73 12.95
C THR A 82 -7.08 6.42 14.24
#